data_AF-A0A7S0H1W8-F1
#
_entry.id   AF-A0A7S0H1W8-F1
#
_cell.length_a   1.000
_cell.length_b   1.000
_cell.length_c   1.000
_cell.angle_alpha   90.00
_cell.angle_beta   90.00
_cell.angle_gamma   90.00
#
_symmetry.space_group_name_H-M   'P 1'
#
loop_
_entity.id
_entity.type
_entity.pdbx_description
1 polymer ?
#
loop_
_entity_poly.entity_id
_entity_poly.type
_entity_poly.pdbx_seq_one_letter_code
_entity_poly.pdbx_strand_id
1 'polypeptide(L)'
;KEHEAMYYQEQANAWKNAITRFYPHALSPAVARDTLGEANQRELSLKLKYNSVQLKEKEASMKLKSLADANEKLSQEVSRLQDQSKLTETRLQECKVKLKEVARERSSLKEMLNHYDLEDLKENKIKDKKRVERIEILENSLSKLEKQNEELTHFKERFDQAQSDMKLLKTQHSRLEKMLDRKEQEIATLHAKLGRGDYNKTTTKVLHFKMNPQKQAGVKRKMREKAVLEEKIEELEAKLNAYEEAVATGKGIQANDTKSLERIAENVRRRAEAEASMLLREREMKTELEMWKGEAERMRGDVMEGAKRLNRLKEVFKVKVSEFREACYRMTGYKIELVDGDKYRLRPMYAGSEKDEVLIQFHHGQLSVLATEFVQRLDKSVSGLLTEFHSVPAFLAQITLDLFNQTTMQTVTAAR
;
A
#
# COMPACT_ATOMS: atom_id res chain seq x y z
N LYS A 1 -0.13 33.74 -86.42
CA LYS A 1 -1.28 32.85 -86.12
C LYS A 1 -0.92 31.36 -86.14
N GLU A 2 -0.63 30.71 -87.27
CA GLU A 2 -0.26 29.26 -87.25
C GLU A 2 1.09 28.98 -86.59
N HIS A 3 2.11 29.81 -86.84
CA HIS A 3 3.41 29.71 -86.17
C HIS A 3 3.35 29.97 -84.65
N GLU A 4 2.49 30.89 -84.21
CA GLU A 4 2.26 31.13 -82.77
C GLU A 4 1.54 29.95 -82.14
N ALA A 5 0.53 29.39 -82.80
CA ALA A 5 -0.15 28.19 -82.33
C ALA A 5 0.83 27.01 -82.18
N MET A 6 1.72 26.78 -83.15
CA MET A 6 2.76 25.75 -83.02
C MET A 6 3.73 26.02 -81.87
N TYR A 7 4.16 27.26 -81.67
CA TYR A 7 5.04 27.63 -80.56
C TYR A 7 4.39 27.36 -79.19
N TYR A 8 3.11 27.73 -79.02
CA TYR A 8 2.38 27.43 -77.77
C TYR A 8 2.10 25.94 -77.60
N GLN A 9 1.91 25.19 -78.69
CA GLN A 9 1.74 23.74 -78.66
C GLN A 9 3.03 23.03 -78.24
N GLU A 10 4.19 23.46 -78.75
CA GLU A 10 5.50 22.93 -78.39
C GLU A 10 5.85 23.23 -76.94
N GLN A 11 5.59 24.46 -76.47
CA GLN A 11 5.71 24.82 -75.06
C GLN A 11 4.82 23.92 -74.19
N ALA A 12 3.53 23.77 -74.53
CA ALA A 12 2.61 22.92 -73.78
C ALA A 12 3.08 21.45 -73.72
N ASN A 13 3.61 20.92 -74.82
CA ASN A 13 4.17 19.56 -74.87
C ASN A 13 5.47 19.43 -74.06
N ALA A 14 6.34 20.45 -74.07
CA ALA A 14 7.54 20.49 -73.25
C ALA A 14 7.20 20.48 -71.75
N TRP A 15 6.21 21.27 -71.33
CA TRP A 15 5.72 21.29 -69.95
C TRP A 15 5.08 19.94 -69.55
N LYS A 16 4.29 19.34 -70.44
CA LYS A 16 3.68 18.02 -70.20
C LYS A 16 4.75 16.92 -70.06
N ASN A 17 5.81 16.97 -70.87
CA ASN A 17 6.93 16.03 -70.78
C ASN A 17 7.77 16.25 -69.51
N ALA A 18 7.98 17.50 -69.10
CA ALA A 18 8.67 17.81 -67.85
C ALA A 18 7.90 17.28 -66.62
N ILE A 19 6.58 17.49 -66.56
CA ILE A 19 5.72 16.98 -65.49
C ILE A 19 5.77 15.44 -65.43
N THR A 20 5.69 14.77 -66.58
CA THR A 20 5.73 13.31 -66.68
C THR A 20 7.10 12.74 -66.29
N ARG A 21 8.19 13.46 -66.58
CA ARG A 21 9.58 13.04 -66.30
C ARG A 21 9.96 13.18 -64.83
N PHE A 22 9.49 14.23 -64.16
CA PHE A 22 9.76 14.45 -62.73
C PHE A 22 8.79 13.71 -61.82
N TYR A 23 7.59 13.36 -62.29
CA TYR A 23 6.64 12.57 -61.54
C TYR A 23 6.00 11.45 -62.39
N PRO A 24 6.71 10.32 -62.60
CA PRO A 24 6.19 9.18 -63.38
C PRO A 24 4.98 8.51 -62.72
N HIS A 25 4.83 8.69 -61.40
CA HIS A 25 3.75 8.16 -60.56
C HIS A 25 3.16 9.27 -59.67
N ALA A 26 3.10 10.52 -60.13
CA ALA A 26 2.41 11.56 -59.37
C ALA A 26 0.98 11.11 -59.06
N LEU A 27 0.73 10.80 -57.79
CA LEU A 27 -0.59 10.98 -57.21
C LEU A 27 -1.05 12.36 -57.67
N SER A 28 -2.17 12.41 -58.39
CA SER A 28 -2.75 13.67 -58.88
C SER A 28 -2.64 14.73 -57.77
N PRO A 29 -2.34 16.00 -58.08
CA PRO A 29 -2.28 17.07 -57.07
C PRO A 29 -3.52 17.14 -56.16
N ALA A 30 -4.65 16.57 -56.59
CA ALA A 30 -5.80 16.31 -55.72
C ALA A 30 -5.51 15.24 -54.66
N VAL A 31 -5.04 14.05 -55.05
CA VAL A 31 -4.74 12.93 -54.15
C VAL A 31 -3.58 13.27 -53.18
N ALA A 32 -2.59 14.04 -53.61
CA ALA A 32 -1.53 14.54 -52.73
C ALA A 32 -2.08 15.53 -51.67
N ARG A 33 -3.02 16.41 -52.07
CA ARG A 33 -3.71 17.30 -51.11
C ARG A 33 -4.62 16.54 -50.16
N ASP A 34 -5.31 15.52 -50.64
CA ASP A 34 -6.20 14.68 -49.80
C ASP A 34 -5.40 13.87 -48.77
N THR A 35 -4.30 13.23 -49.20
CA THR A 35 -3.41 12.49 -48.29
C THR A 35 -2.71 13.39 -47.29
N LEU A 36 -2.31 14.60 -47.68
CA LEU A 36 -1.79 15.62 -46.76
C LEU A 36 -2.86 16.11 -45.78
N GLY A 37 -4.10 16.28 -46.24
CA GLY A 37 -5.25 16.61 -45.41
C GLY A 37 -5.53 15.52 -44.37
N GLU A 38 -5.52 14.25 -44.78
CA GLU A 38 -5.64 13.11 -43.88
C GLU A 38 -4.48 13.04 -42.87
N ALA A 39 -3.25 13.28 -43.30
CA ALA A 39 -2.09 13.32 -42.42
C ALA A 39 -2.21 14.43 -41.37
N ASN A 40 -2.60 15.63 -41.78
CA ASN A 40 -2.83 16.77 -40.88
C ASN A 40 -3.98 16.51 -39.90
N GLN A 41 -5.07 15.89 -40.35
CA GLN A 41 -6.17 15.49 -39.46
C GLN A 41 -5.74 14.42 -38.45
N ARG A 42 -4.93 13.44 -38.88
CA ARG A 42 -4.34 12.45 -37.97
C ARG A 42 -3.42 13.11 -36.95
N GLU A 43 -2.55 14.00 -37.38
CA GLU A 43 -1.64 14.75 -36.49
C GLU A 43 -2.42 15.57 -35.47
N LEU A 44 -3.47 16.29 -35.89
CA LEU A 44 -4.34 17.04 -34.99
C LEU A 44 -5.03 16.12 -33.98
N SER A 45 -5.52 14.96 -34.43
CA SER A 45 -6.16 13.98 -33.55
C SER A 45 -5.18 13.39 -32.53
N LEU A 46 -3.92 13.18 -32.91
CA LEU A 46 -2.86 12.71 -32.03
C LEU A 46 -2.48 13.79 -31.01
N LYS A 47 -2.36 15.05 -31.43
CA LYS A 47 -2.12 16.19 -30.51
C LYS A 47 -3.26 16.34 -29.49
N LEU A 48 -4.52 16.22 -29.92
CA LEU A 48 -5.66 16.25 -28.99
C LEU A 48 -5.63 15.09 -27.99
N LYS A 49 -5.33 13.87 -28.46
CA LYS A 49 -5.18 12.71 -27.58
C LYS A 49 -4.02 12.89 -26.61
N TYR A 50 -2.87 13.35 -27.08
CA TYR A 50 -1.70 13.63 -26.25
C TYR A 50 -2.02 14.66 -25.16
N ASN A 51 -2.66 15.77 -25.52
CA ASN A 51 -3.09 16.79 -24.55
C ASN A 51 -4.09 16.21 -23.53
N SER A 52 -5.01 15.34 -23.97
CA SER A 52 -5.97 14.70 -23.07
C SER A 52 -5.31 13.73 -22.08
N VAL A 53 -4.25 13.03 -22.52
CA VAL A 53 -3.46 12.13 -21.67
C VAL A 53 -2.61 12.95 -20.69
N GLN A 54 -1.95 14.01 -21.15
CA GLN A 54 -1.21 14.93 -20.27
C GLN A 54 -2.11 15.57 -19.20
N LEU A 55 -3.35 15.93 -19.55
CA LEU A 55 -4.28 16.48 -18.58
C LEU A 55 -4.62 15.46 -17.49
N LYS A 56 -4.94 14.21 -17.90
CA LYS A 56 -5.21 13.10 -16.98
C LYS A 56 -3.99 12.75 -16.12
N GLU A 57 -2.78 12.83 -16.67
CA GLU A 57 -1.53 12.62 -15.94
C GLU A 57 -1.35 13.70 -14.86
N LYS A 58 -1.59 14.98 -15.19
CA LYS A 58 -1.56 16.08 -14.21
C LYS A 58 -2.61 15.91 -13.12
N GLU A 59 -3.83 15.53 -13.48
CA GLU A 59 -4.90 15.24 -12.52
C GLU A 59 -4.54 14.09 -11.57
N ALA A 60 -3.97 12.99 -12.11
CA ALA A 60 -3.50 11.86 -11.31
C ALA A 60 -2.35 12.26 -10.39
N SER A 61 -1.40 13.07 -10.88
CA SER A 61 -0.29 13.62 -10.09
C SER A 61 -0.76 14.51 -8.95
N MET A 62 -1.76 15.38 -9.19
CA MET A 62 -2.37 16.21 -8.15
C MET A 62 -3.08 15.36 -7.09
N LYS A 63 -3.82 14.32 -7.51
CA LYS A 63 -4.47 13.38 -6.57
C LYS A 63 -3.44 12.64 -5.73
N LEU A 64 -2.36 12.14 -6.34
CA LEU A 64 -1.26 11.48 -5.62
C LEU A 64 -0.61 12.40 -4.58
N LYS A 65 -0.37 13.67 -4.91
CA LYS A 65 0.14 14.65 -3.94
C LYS A 65 -0.85 14.86 -2.78
N SER A 66 -2.13 15.07 -3.08
CA SER A 66 -3.13 15.26 -2.02
C SER A 66 -3.28 14.05 -1.10
N LEU A 67 -3.16 12.82 -1.64
CA LEU A 67 -3.17 11.58 -0.85
C LEU A 67 -1.88 11.40 -0.04
N ALA A 68 -0.73 11.81 -0.58
CA ALA A 68 0.52 11.81 0.16
C ALA A 68 0.47 12.78 1.36
N ASP A 69 -0.03 14.01 1.15
CA ASP A 69 -0.21 15.00 2.21
C ASP A 69 -1.20 14.52 3.28
N ALA A 70 -2.28 13.84 2.87
CA ALA A 70 -3.24 13.25 3.79
C ALA A 70 -2.63 12.10 4.61
N ASN A 71 -1.85 11.23 3.97
CA ASN A 71 -1.13 10.14 4.66
C ASN A 71 -0.09 10.67 5.65
N GLU A 72 0.61 11.76 5.30
CA GLU A 72 1.56 12.39 6.21
C GLU A 72 0.86 12.94 7.45
N LYS A 73 -0.25 13.66 7.27
CA LYS A 73 -1.09 14.16 8.39
C LYS A 73 -1.62 13.02 9.27
N LEU A 74 -2.10 11.94 8.67
CA LEU A 74 -2.55 10.76 9.41
C LEU A 74 -1.39 10.10 10.17
N SER A 75 -0.21 9.99 9.56
CA SER A 75 0.98 9.44 10.23
C SER A 75 1.42 10.30 11.42
N GLN A 76 1.33 11.63 11.31
CA GLN A 76 1.61 12.55 12.42
C GLN A 76 0.59 12.37 13.56
N GLU A 77 -0.70 12.24 13.23
CA GLU A 77 -1.74 12.02 14.25
C GLU A 77 -1.59 10.66 14.95
N VAL A 78 -1.23 9.61 14.21
CA VAL A 78 -0.92 8.29 14.80
C VAL A 78 0.26 8.38 15.78
N SER A 79 1.33 9.10 15.42
CA SER A 79 2.46 9.32 16.33
C SER A 79 2.02 10.07 17.59
N ARG A 80 1.21 11.13 17.44
CA ARG A 80 0.69 11.92 18.56
C ARG A 80 -0.14 11.08 19.52
N LEU A 81 -1.01 10.21 18.98
CA LEU A 81 -1.84 9.29 19.77
C LEU A 81 -1.00 8.21 20.46
N GLN A 82 0.05 7.71 19.81
CA GLN A 82 0.99 6.76 20.43
C GLN A 82 1.72 7.39 21.62
N ASP A 83 2.16 8.64 21.51
CA ASP A 83 2.85 9.34 22.60
C ASP A 83 1.89 9.64 23.75
N GLN A 84 0.64 10.01 23.46
CA GLN A 84 -0.40 10.15 24.48
C GLN A 84 -0.70 8.82 25.19
N SER A 85 -0.76 7.71 24.46
CA SER A 85 -0.97 6.37 25.03
C SER A 85 0.18 5.96 25.95
N LYS A 86 1.43 6.24 25.57
CA LYS A 86 2.59 5.94 26.43
C LYS A 86 2.56 6.76 27.71
N LEU A 87 2.20 8.04 27.62
CA LEU A 87 2.10 8.93 28.78
C LEU A 87 0.98 8.51 29.75
N THR A 88 -0.16 8.02 29.25
CA THR A 88 -1.22 7.50 30.12
C THR A 88 -0.82 6.16 30.75
N GLU A 89 -0.07 5.33 30.04
CA GLU A 89 0.45 4.05 30.55
C GLU A 89 1.48 4.24 31.67
N THR A 90 2.41 5.21 31.53
CA THR A 90 3.35 5.53 32.61
C THR A 90 2.65 6.09 33.85
N ARG A 91 1.69 7.01 33.67
CA ARG A 91 0.85 7.52 34.77
C ARG A 91 0.06 6.42 35.47
N LEU A 92 -0.47 5.47 34.71
CA LEU A 92 -1.18 4.31 35.28
C LEU A 92 -0.23 3.44 36.12
N GLN A 93 1.01 3.25 35.66
CA GLN A 93 2.02 2.50 36.40
C GLN A 93 2.43 3.21 37.69
N GLU A 94 2.62 4.53 37.66
CA GLU A 94 2.88 5.34 38.85
C GLU A 94 1.73 5.26 39.86
N CYS A 95 0.48 5.38 39.41
CA CYS A 95 -0.70 5.21 40.28
C CYS A 95 -0.75 3.81 40.89
N LYS A 96 -0.40 2.75 40.15
CA LYS A 96 -0.35 1.37 40.67
C LYS A 96 0.71 1.21 41.76
N VAL A 97 1.87 1.86 41.62
CA VAL A 97 2.93 1.82 42.64
C VAL A 97 2.47 2.54 43.90
N LYS A 98 1.93 3.76 43.78
CA LYS A 98 1.38 4.53 44.91
C LYS A 98 0.27 3.76 45.64
N LEU A 99 -0.61 3.07 44.91
CA LEU A 99 -1.66 2.25 45.51
C LEU A 99 -1.09 1.10 46.36
N LYS A 100 0.02 0.48 45.92
CA LYS A 100 0.69 -0.58 46.69
C LYS A 100 1.34 -0.03 47.97
N GLU A 101 1.92 1.16 47.92
CA GLU A 101 2.50 1.82 49.10
C GLU A 101 1.40 2.15 50.12
N VAL A 102 0.32 2.79 49.68
CA VAL A 102 -0.84 3.09 50.54
C VAL A 102 -1.46 1.80 51.11
N ALA A 103 -1.52 0.72 50.33
CA ALA A 103 -2.02 -0.56 50.82
C ALA A 103 -1.11 -1.15 51.93
N ARG A 104 0.22 -0.99 51.83
CA ARG A 104 1.17 -1.43 52.87
C ARG A 104 1.05 -0.56 54.13
N GLU A 105 0.97 0.76 53.96
CA GLU A 105 0.75 1.70 55.07
C GLU A 105 -0.55 1.38 55.81
N ARG A 106 -1.65 1.13 55.08
CA ARG A 106 -2.93 0.73 55.67
C ARG A 106 -2.82 -0.57 56.48
N SER A 107 -2.08 -1.56 55.99
CA SER A 107 -1.86 -2.82 56.71
C SER A 107 -1.04 -2.61 57.99
N SER A 108 0.02 -1.80 57.91
CA SER A 108 0.86 -1.47 59.06
C SER A 108 0.11 -0.66 60.13
N LEU A 109 -0.71 0.31 59.72
CA LEU A 109 -1.60 1.05 60.63
C LEU A 109 -2.63 0.14 61.28
N LYS A 110 -3.15 -0.84 60.55
CA LYS A 110 -4.09 -1.83 61.09
C LYS A 110 -3.42 -2.77 62.11
N GLU A 111 -2.17 -3.15 61.87
CA GLU A 111 -1.36 -3.92 62.82
C GLU A 111 -1.04 -3.11 64.08
N MET A 112 -0.64 -1.84 63.94
CA MET A 112 -0.46 -0.93 65.08
C MET A 112 -1.75 -0.78 65.90
N LEU A 113 -2.90 -0.59 65.24
CA LEU A 113 -4.18 -0.48 65.92
C LEU A 113 -4.50 -1.77 66.72
N ASN A 114 -4.30 -2.94 66.12
CA ASN A 114 -4.50 -4.23 66.80
C ASN A 114 -3.57 -4.39 68.02
N HIS A 115 -2.34 -3.87 67.96
CA HIS A 115 -1.40 -3.91 69.08
C HIS A 115 -1.83 -2.96 70.21
N TYR A 116 -2.34 -1.78 69.87
CA TYR A 116 -2.91 -0.85 70.85
C TYR A 116 -4.20 -1.36 71.48
N ASP A 117 -5.06 -2.06 70.74
CA ASP A 117 -6.27 -2.69 71.30
C ASP A 117 -5.91 -3.81 72.30
N LEU A 118 -4.76 -4.47 72.11
CA LEU A 118 -4.21 -5.46 73.05
C LEU A 118 -3.55 -4.82 74.29
N GLU A 119 -2.98 -3.62 74.16
CA GLU A 119 -2.43 -2.84 75.28
C GLU A 119 -3.50 -2.09 76.08
N ASP A 120 -4.58 -1.63 75.44
CA ASP A 120 -5.72 -0.96 76.08
C ASP A 120 -6.49 -1.90 77.05
N LEU A 121 -6.28 -3.22 76.94
CA LEU A 121 -6.74 -4.21 77.92
C LEU A 121 -5.93 -4.23 79.23
N LYS A 122 -4.75 -3.59 79.29
CA LYS A 122 -3.82 -3.72 80.43
C LYS A 122 -3.63 -2.50 81.33
N GLU A 123 -4.04 -1.29 80.98
CA GLU A 123 -3.83 -0.14 81.89
C GLU A 123 -5.01 0.82 81.99
N ASN A 124 -5.87 0.57 82.98
CA ASN A 124 -6.81 1.55 83.51
C ASN A 124 -6.10 2.44 84.54
N LYS A 125 -5.72 3.70 84.18
CA LYS A 125 -5.79 4.91 85.07
C LYS A 125 -5.17 6.23 84.54
N ILE A 126 -4.99 6.46 83.23
CA ILE A 126 -4.57 7.78 82.70
C ILE A 126 -5.45 8.16 81.51
N LYS A 127 -6.71 8.55 81.73
CA LYS A 127 -7.72 8.57 80.65
C LYS A 127 -7.93 9.91 79.93
N ASP A 128 -7.70 11.09 80.51
CA ASP A 128 -8.27 12.30 79.87
C ASP A 128 -7.34 13.07 78.93
N LYS A 129 -6.05 13.29 79.27
CA LYS A 129 -5.12 13.99 78.35
C LYS A 129 -4.74 13.17 77.11
N LYS A 130 -4.44 11.88 77.30
CA LYS A 130 -4.08 10.96 76.21
C LYS A 130 -5.26 10.68 75.28
N ARG A 131 -6.51 10.75 75.76
CA ARG A 131 -7.70 10.62 74.90
C ARG A 131 -7.90 11.82 73.99
N VAL A 132 -7.67 13.03 74.49
CA VAL A 132 -7.79 14.26 73.68
C VAL A 132 -6.74 14.30 72.58
N GLU A 133 -5.47 14.00 72.91
CA GLU A 133 -4.39 13.88 71.90
C GLU A 133 -4.70 12.76 70.88
N ARG A 134 -5.31 11.65 71.32
CA ARG A 134 -5.71 10.54 70.44
C ARG A 134 -6.88 10.93 69.53
N ILE A 135 -7.85 11.70 70.01
CA ILE A 135 -8.95 12.23 69.19
C ILE A 135 -8.39 13.17 68.11
N GLU A 136 -7.46 14.06 68.46
CA GLU A 136 -6.85 14.99 67.50
C GLU A 136 -6.04 14.28 66.41
N ILE A 137 -5.29 13.22 66.75
CA ILE A 137 -4.56 12.41 65.77
C ILE A 137 -5.52 11.63 64.86
N LEU A 138 -6.64 11.14 65.42
CA LEU A 138 -7.66 10.42 64.66
C LEU A 138 -8.44 11.36 63.72
N GLU A 139 -8.77 12.58 64.16
CA GLU A 139 -9.41 13.60 63.33
C GLU A 139 -8.51 14.04 62.17
N ASN A 140 -7.22 14.23 62.43
CA ASN A 140 -6.24 14.52 61.38
C ASN A 140 -6.07 13.36 60.38
N SER A 141 -6.17 12.13 60.86
CA SER A 141 -6.10 10.93 59.99
C SER A 141 -7.38 10.73 59.19
N LEU A 142 -8.55 11.00 59.78
CA LEU A 142 -9.84 11.03 59.11
C LEU A 142 -9.85 12.11 58.01
N SER A 143 -9.38 13.32 58.30
CA SER A 143 -9.27 14.40 57.31
C SER A 143 -8.37 14.02 56.12
N LYS A 144 -7.26 13.31 56.38
CA LYS A 144 -6.40 12.80 55.30
C LYS A 144 -7.09 11.73 54.45
N LEU A 145 -7.80 10.80 55.10
CA LEU A 145 -8.55 9.75 54.41
C LEU A 145 -9.73 10.30 53.62
N GLU A 146 -10.39 11.35 54.12
CA GLU A 146 -11.46 12.06 53.42
C GLU A 146 -10.94 12.72 52.14
N LYS A 147 -9.83 13.46 52.23
CA LYS A 147 -9.17 14.05 51.04
C LYS A 147 -8.74 12.99 50.03
N GLN A 148 -8.20 11.88 50.48
CA GLN A 148 -7.86 10.76 49.59
C GLN A 148 -9.10 10.13 48.93
N ASN A 149 -10.22 10.05 49.65
CA ASN A 149 -11.49 9.59 49.08
C ASN A 149 -12.03 10.57 48.03
N GLU A 150 -11.92 11.88 48.25
CA GLU A 150 -12.29 12.90 47.25
C GLU A 150 -11.40 12.84 46.00
N GLU A 151 -10.10 12.58 46.15
CA GLU A 151 -9.21 12.35 45.01
C GLU A 151 -9.59 11.07 44.23
N LEU A 152 -9.95 10.01 44.96
CA LEU A 152 -10.41 8.74 44.38
C LEU A 152 -11.75 8.87 43.66
N THR A 153 -12.69 9.69 44.15
CA THR A 153 -13.96 9.96 43.45
C THR A 153 -13.73 10.71 42.15
N HIS A 154 -12.91 11.77 42.18
CA HIS A 154 -12.55 12.51 40.97
C HIS A 154 -11.79 11.64 39.94
N PHE A 155 -10.94 10.71 40.41
CA PHE A 155 -10.26 9.76 39.52
C PHE A 155 -11.23 8.76 38.89
N LYS A 156 -12.26 8.30 39.64
CA LYS A 156 -13.33 7.43 39.10
C LYS A 156 -14.15 8.16 38.04
N GLU A 157 -14.56 9.40 38.29
CA GLU A 157 -15.33 10.19 37.31
C GLU A 157 -14.55 10.38 35.99
N ARG A 158 -13.25 10.68 36.08
CA ARG A 158 -12.39 10.76 34.89
C ARG A 158 -12.22 9.43 34.18
N PHE A 159 -12.15 8.33 34.92
CA PHE A 159 -12.07 6.99 34.34
C PHE A 159 -13.36 6.63 33.60
N ASP A 160 -14.52 6.94 34.18
CA ASP A 160 -15.83 6.70 33.56
C ASP A 160 -16.01 7.56 32.31
N GLN A 161 -15.57 8.83 32.34
CA GLN A 161 -15.55 9.70 31.17
C GLN A 161 -14.67 9.13 30.06
N ALA A 162 -13.42 8.74 30.37
CA ALA A 162 -12.51 8.14 29.41
C ALA A 162 -13.04 6.81 28.84
N GLN A 163 -13.76 6.04 29.65
CA GLN A 163 -14.42 4.81 29.19
C GLN A 163 -15.58 5.11 28.23
N SER A 164 -16.34 6.19 28.47
CA SER A 164 -17.40 6.64 27.57
C SER A 164 -16.85 7.13 26.23
N ASP A 165 -15.75 7.90 26.25
CA ASP A 165 -15.07 8.40 25.06
C ASP A 165 -14.49 7.25 24.24
N MET A 166 -13.88 6.25 24.89
CA MET A 166 -13.36 5.07 24.21
C MET A 166 -14.47 4.24 23.55
N LYS A 167 -15.67 4.16 24.15
CA LYS A 167 -16.83 3.52 23.52
C LYS A 167 -17.28 4.31 22.30
N LEU A 168 -17.40 5.64 22.40
CA LEU A 168 -17.79 6.50 21.29
C LEU A 168 -16.79 6.38 20.13
N LEU A 169 -15.49 6.45 20.40
CA LEU A 169 -14.44 6.35 19.39
C LEU A 169 -14.46 4.98 18.68
N LYS A 170 -14.70 3.89 19.42
CA LYS A 170 -14.90 2.55 18.83
C LYS A 170 -16.11 2.51 17.89
N THR A 171 -17.23 3.14 18.25
CA THR A 171 -18.39 3.21 17.36
C THR A 171 -18.12 4.04 16.10
N GLN A 172 -17.35 5.11 16.21
CA GLN A 172 -16.93 5.93 15.06
C GLN A 172 -15.99 5.16 14.14
N HIS A 173 -15.00 4.44 14.68
CA HIS A 173 -14.12 3.59 13.86
C HIS A 173 -14.90 2.52 13.10
N SER A 174 -15.83 1.82 13.75
CA SER A 174 -16.67 0.82 13.05
C SER A 174 -17.53 1.44 11.94
N ARG A 175 -17.98 2.69 12.10
CA ARG A 175 -18.71 3.41 11.03
C ARG A 175 -17.78 3.77 9.87
N LEU A 176 -16.58 4.26 10.16
CA LEU A 176 -15.60 4.63 9.15
C LEU A 176 -15.12 3.40 8.36
N GLU A 177 -14.86 2.27 9.02
CA GLU A 177 -14.53 1.00 8.37
C GLU A 177 -15.64 0.58 7.39
N LYS A 178 -16.90 0.60 7.82
CA LYS A 178 -18.03 0.30 6.92
C LYS A 178 -18.15 1.26 5.74
N MET A 179 -17.77 2.52 5.92
CA MET A 179 -17.74 3.50 4.82
C MET A 179 -16.60 3.21 3.85
N LEU A 180 -15.44 2.80 4.36
CA LEU A 180 -14.29 2.42 3.55
C LEU A 180 -14.63 1.20 2.68
N ASP A 181 -15.19 0.14 3.26
CA ASP A 181 -15.62 -1.06 2.53
C ASP A 181 -16.59 -0.74 1.38
N ARG A 182 -17.55 0.16 1.63
CA ARG A 182 -18.51 0.63 0.61
C ARG A 182 -17.81 1.37 -0.52
N LYS A 183 -16.82 2.21 -0.20
CA LYS A 183 -16.06 2.97 -1.20
C LYS A 183 -15.12 2.07 -1.99
N GLU A 184 -14.53 1.06 -1.37
CA GLU A 184 -13.74 0.04 -2.06
C GLU A 184 -14.59 -0.78 -3.03
N GLN A 185 -15.79 -1.21 -2.63
CA GLN A 185 -16.75 -1.86 -3.52
C GLN A 185 -17.14 -0.95 -4.69
N GLU A 186 -17.40 0.33 -4.43
CA GLU A 186 -17.71 1.32 -5.47
C GLU A 186 -16.55 1.44 -6.47
N ILE A 187 -15.31 1.57 -5.99
CA ILE A 187 -14.10 1.61 -6.83
C ILE A 187 -13.96 0.33 -7.65
N ALA A 188 -14.17 -0.85 -7.06
CA ALA A 188 -14.11 -2.12 -7.78
C ALA A 188 -15.14 -2.18 -8.92
N THR A 189 -16.37 -1.72 -8.69
CA THR A 189 -17.39 -1.65 -9.75
C THR A 189 -17.02 -0.64 -10.83
N LEU A 190 -16.44 0.51 -10.46
CA LEU A 190 -15.99 1.52 -11.42
C LEU A 190 -14.80 1.02 -12.25
N HIS A 191 -13.85 0.32 -11.64
CA HIS A 191 -12.74 -0.33 -12.35
C HIS A 191 -13.24 -1.41 -13.31
N ALA A 192 -14.21 -2.24 -12.90
CA ALA A 192 -14.81 -3.23 -13.77
C ALA A 192 -15.52 -2.59 -14.97
N LYS A 193 -16.27 -1.50 -14.76
CA LYS A 193 -16.89 -0.70 -15.84
C LYS A 193 -15.84 -0.11 -16.78
N LEU A 194 -14.76 0.43 -16.23
CA LEU A 194 -13.67 0.99 -17.03
C LEU A 194 -12.95 -0.09 -17.85
N GLY A 195 -12.71 -1.26 -17.26
CA GLY A 195 -12.11 -2.42 -17.94
C GLY A 195 -12.99 -2.99 -19.06
N ARG A 196 -14.32 -2.89 -18.95
CA ARG A 196 -15.28 -3.21 -20.02
C ARG A 196 -15.34 -2.12 -21.11
N GLY A 197 -14.71 -0.97 -20.88
CA GLY A 197 -14.76 0.16 -21.80
C GLY A 197 -16.04 0.98 -21.71
N ASP A 198 -16.77 0.92 -20.59
CA ASP A 198 -17.94 1.76 -20.36
C ASP A 198 -17.50 3.23 -20.27
N TYR A 199 -18.20 4.08 -21.02
CA TYR A 199 -17.93 5.52 -21.06
C TYR A 199 -19.21 6.32 -20.78
N ASN A 200 -19.04 7.53 -20.26
CA ASN A 200 -20.17 8.40 -19.98
C ASN A 200 -20.65 9.08 -21.28
N LYS A 201 -21.91 8.83 -21.65
CA LYS A 201 -22.51 9.31 -22.90
C LYS A 201 -22.69 10.84 -22.96
N THR A 202 -22.75 11.52 -21.81
CA THR A 202 -22.88 12.99 -21.77
C THR A 202 -21.55 13.70 -21.99
N THR A 203 -20.44 13.12 -21.55
CA THR A 203 -19.11 13.75 -21.64
C THR A 203 -18.27 13.22 -22.80
N THR A 204 -18.51 11.98 -23.22
CA THR A 204 -17.66 11.28 -24.19
C THR A 204 -18.51 10.66 -25.29
N LYS A 205 -18.30 11.11 -26.54
CA LYS A 205 -18.90 10.50 -27.73
C LYS A 205 -17.85 9.64 -28.42
N VAL A 206 -18.13 8.34 -28.55
CA VAL A 206 -17.24 7.41 -29.27
C VAL A 206 -17.58 7.45 -30.76
N LEU A 207 -16.58 7.77 -31.58
CA LEU A 207 -16.68 7.80 -33.03
C LEU A 207 -15.87 6.65 -33.63
N HIS A 208 -16.40 6.01 -34.67
CA HIS A 208 -15.67 5.05 -35.48
C HIS A 208 -15.91 5.35 -36.96
N PHE A 209 -14.97 4.98 -37.82
CA PHE A 209 -15.15 5.13 -39.26
C PHE A 209 -16.35 4.30 -39.74
N LYS A 210 -17.18 4.89 -40.61
CA LYS A 210 -18.31 4.20 -41.24
C LYS A 210 -17.85 2.97 -42.02
N MET A 211 -16.67 3.07 -42.63
CA MET A 211 -15.96 2.02 -43.35
C MET A 211 -14.77 1.54 -42.52
N ASN A 212 -15.02 0.76 -41.47
CA ASN A 212 -13.94 0.17 -40.68
C ASN A 212 -13.59 -1.25 -41.19
N PRO A 213 -12.32 -1.69 -41.03
CA PRO A 213 -11.90 -3.04 -41.43
C PRO A 213 -12.75 -4.15 -40.80
N GLN A 214 -13.23 -3.97 -39.57
CA GLN A 214 -14.09 -4.93 -38.89
C GLN A 214 -15.47 -5.09 -39.56
N LYS A 215 -16.14 -4.00 -39.96
CA LYS A 215 -17.42 -4.06 -40.68
C LYS A 215 -17.22 -4.57 -42.10
N GLN A 216 -16.13 -4.21 -42.77
CA GLN A 216 -15.79 -4.77 -44.08
C GLN A 216 -15.54 -6.28 -44.00
N ALA A 217 -14.80 -6.74 -42.99
CA ALA A 217 -14.59 -8.17 -42.74
C ALA A 217 -15.92 -8.88 -42.41
N GLY A 218 -16.79 -8.25 -41.62
CA GLY A 218 -18.13 -8.76 -41.32
C GLY A 218 -19.02 -8.88 -42.56
N VAL A 219 -19.01 -7.87 -43.44
CA VAL A 219 -19.74 -7.92 -44.73
C VAL A 219 -19.18 -9.00 -45.64
N LYS A 220 -17.85 -9.11 -45.77
CA LYS A 220 -17.19 -10.18 -46.55
C LYS A 220 -17.52 -11.56 -46.00
N ARG A 221 -17.55 -11.72 -44.67
CA ARG A 221 -17.94 -12.98 -44.01
C ARG A 221 -19.39 -13.33 -44.32
N LYS A 222 -20.32 -12.38 -44.17
CA LYS A 222 -21.74 -12.58 -44.51
C LYS A 222 -21.95 -12.91 -45.99
N MET A 223 -21.22 -12.26 -46.89
CA MET A 223 -21.26 -12.55 -48.33
C MET A 223 -20.76 -13.96 -48.64
N ARG A 224 -19.67 -14.40 -47.99
CA ARG A 224 -19.18 -15.78 -48.12
C ARG A 224 -20.17 -16.79 -47.56
N GLU A 225 -20.72 -16.54 -46.38
CA GLU A 225 -21.75 -17.39 -45.78
C GLU A 225 -22.99 -17.47 -46.67
N LYS A 226 -23.44 -16.35 -47.25
CA LYS A 226 -24.54 -16.33 -48.22
C LYS A 226 -24.21 -17.14 -49.48
N ALA A 227 -23.02 -16.97 -50.06
CA ALA A 227 -22.61 -17.72 -51.25
C ALA A 227 -22.56 -19.23 -50.99
N VAL A 228 -22.02 -19.66 -49.85
CA VAL A 228 -22.00 -21.08 -49.45
C VAL A 228 -23.41 -21.62 -49.22
N LEU A 229 -24.32 -20.81 -48.65
CA LEU A 229 -25.72 -21.20 -48.49
C LEU A 229 -26.46 -21.28 -49.82
N GLU A 230 -26.21 -20.36 -50.75
CA GLU A 230 -26.77 -20.37 -52.10
C GLU A 230 -26.30 -21.61 -52.88
N GLU A 231 -25.00 -21.92 -52.85
CA GLU A 231 -24.44 -23.16 -53.41
C GLU A 231 -25.08 -24.41 -52.79
N LYS A 232 -25.33 -24.39 -51.47
CA LYS A 232 -25.97 -25.51 -50.80
C LYS A 232 -27.44 -25.67 -51.16
N ILE A 233 -28.15 -24.56 -51.36
CA ILE A 233 -29.54 -24.57 -51.83
C ILE A 233 -29.59 -25.13 -53.24
N GLU A 234 -28.71 -24.71 -54.14
CA GLU A 234 -28.64 -25.22 -55.52
C GLU A 234 -28.32 -26.72 -55.55
N GLU A 235 -27.38 -27.19 -54.72
CA GLU A 235 -27.12 -28.63 -54.55
C GLU A 235 -28.36 -29.40 -54.04
N LEU A 236 -29.11 -28.82 -53.11
CA LEU A 236 -30.29 -29.45 -52.53
C LEU A 236 -31.45 -29.45 -53.51
N GLU A 237 -31.64 -28.38 -54.29
CA GLU A 237 -32.62 -28.29 -55.37
C GLU A 237 -32.31 -29.30 -56.47
N ALA A 238 -31.04 -29.44 -56.88
CA ALA A 238 -30.63 -30.45 -57.84
C ALA A 238 -30.87 -31.88 -57.32
N LYS A 239 -30.61 -32.13 -56.02
CA LYS A 239 -30.93 -33.42 -55.39
C LYS A 239 -32.44 -33.64 -55.32
N LEU A 240 -33.23 -32.61 -54.99
CA LEU A 240 -34.68 -32.71 -54.94
C LEU A 240 -35.26 -33.03 -56.31
N ASN A 241 -34.82 -32.34 -57.36
CA ASN A 241 -35.23 -32.60 -58.73
C ASN A 241 -34.84 -34.02 -59.18
N ALA A 242 -33.62 -34.47 -58.85
CA ALA A 242 -33.21 -35.85 -59.14
C ALA A 242 -34.04 -36.88 -58.37
N TYR A 243 -34.42 -36.59 -57.12
CA TYR A 243 -35.33 -37.43 -56.34
C TYR A 243 -36.75 -37.40 -56.91
N GLU A 244 -37.27 -36.24 -57.33
CA GLU A 244 -38.58 -36.09 -57.95
C GLU A 244 -38.66 -36.80 -59.30
N GLU A 245 -37.62 -36.70 -60.13
CA GLU A 245 -37.46 -37.45 -61.38
C GLU A 245 -37.35 -38.96 -61.12
N ALA A 246 -36.61 -39.38 -60.09
CA ALA A 246 -36.52 -40.79 -59.69
C ALA A 246 -37.85 -41.34 -59.12
N VAL A 247 -38.63 -40.51 -58.43
CA VAL A 247 -39.97 -40.85 -57.95
C VAL A 247 -40.97 -40.92 -59.13
N ALA A 248 -40.84 -40.02 -60.12
CA ALA A 248 -41.68 -39.98 -61.31
C ALA A 248 -41.40 -41.09 -62.32
N THR A 249 -40.15 -41.57 -62.44
CA THR A 249 -39.74 -42.62 -63.40
C THR A 249 -39.88 -44.05 -62.88
N GLY A 250 -40.31 -44.23 -61.63
CA GLY A 250 -40.91 -45.48 -61.17
C GLY A 250 -40.06 -46.31 -60.22
N LYS A 251 -40.45 -46.27 -58.95
CA LYS A 251 -40.87 -47.42 -58.12
C LYS A 251 -41.27 -46.82 -56.78
N GLY A 252 -42.54 -47.01 -56.39
CA GLY A 252 -43.03 -46.57 -55.10
C GLY A 252 -42.10 -47.04 -53.99
N ILE A 253 -41.41 -46.10 -53.35
CA ILE A 253 -40.68 -46.36 -52.11
C ILE A 253 -41.77 -46.60 -51.07
N GLN A 254 -41.92 -47.84 -50.64
CA GLN A 254 -42.79 -48.16 -49.52
C GLN A 254 -42.32 -47.35 -48.30
N ALA A 255 -43.25 -46.62 -47.69
CA ALA A 255 -43.03 -45.64 -46.61
C ALA A 255 -42.47 -46.23 -45.28
N ASN A 256 -41.98 -47.47 -45.28
CA ASN A 256 -41.46 -48.18 -44.11
C ASN A 256 -39.92 -48.20 -44.01
N ASP A 257 -39.18 -48.02 -45.11
CA ASP A 257 -37.71 -47.98 -45.08
C ASP A 257 -37.14 -46.59 -44.80
N THR A 258 -37.89 -45.52 -45.11
CA THR A 258 -37.51 -44.13 -44.87
C THR A 258 -37.40 -43.79 -43.39
N LYS A 259 -38.36 -44.25 -42.57
CA LYS A 259 -38.37 -44.02 -41.11
C LYS A 259 -37.20 -44.71 -40.37
N SER A 260 -36.75 -45.85 -40.89
CA SER A 260 -35.65 -46.63 -40.32
C SER A 260 -34.30 -45.97 -40.63
N LEU A 261 -34.12 -45.46 -41.84
CA LEU A 261 -32.95 -44.69 -42.26
C LEU A 261 -32.90 -43.30 -41.60
N GLU A 262 -34.04 -42.62 -41.42
CA GLU A 262 -34.13 -41.37 -40.65
C GLU A 262 -33.67 -41.54 -39.20
N ARG A 263 -34.10 -42.62 -38.53
CA ARG A 263 -33.67 -42.91 -37.16
C ARG A 263 -32.17 -43.17 -37.04
N ILE A 264 -31.58 -43.86 -38.01
CA ILE A 264 -30.12 -44.11 -38.04
C ILE A 264 -29.37 -42.80 -38.32
N ALA A 265 -29.83 -42.00 -39.29
CA ALA A 265 -29.24 -40.70 -39.60
C ALA A 265 -29.34 -39.73 -38.42
N GLU A 266 -30.45 -39.73 -37.69
CA GLU A 266 -30.64 -38.89 -36.50
C GLU A 266 -29.77 -39.34 -35.32
N ASN A 267 -29.58 -40.65 -35.13
CA ASN A 267 -28.66 -41.17 -34.12
C ASN A 267 -27.19 -40.84 -34.44
N VAL A 268 -26.79 -40.92 -35.71
CA VAL A 268 -25.44 -40.51 -36.16
C VAL A 268 -25.25 -39.00 -35.98
N ARG A 269 -26.27 -38.20 -36.31
CA ARG A 269 -26.26 -36.74 -36.11
C ARG A 269 -26.15 -36.36 -34.63
N ARG A 270 -26.94 -36.99 -33.75
CA ARG A 270 -26.84 -36.77 -32.29
C ARG A 270 -25.47 -37.14 -31.74
N ARG A 271 -24.86 -38.22 -32.24
CA ARG A 271 -23.52 -38.65 -31.84
C ARG A 271 -22.45 -37.65 -32.29
N ALA A 272 -22.54 -37.17 -33.53
CA ALA A 272 -21.67 -36.11 -34.05
C ALA A 272 -21.85 -34.77 -33.31
N GLU A 273 -23.09 -34.40 -32.96
CA GLU A 273 -23.40 -33.19 -32.18
C GLU A 273 -22.85 -33.30 -30.74
N ALA A 274 -22.92 -34.48 -30.12
CA ALA A 274 -22.34 -34.73 -28.80
C ALA A 274 -20.81 -34.69 -28.83
N GLU A 275 -20.17 -35.30 -29.84
CA GLU A 275 -18.71 -35.25 -30.02
C GLU A 275 -18.22 -33.83 -30.31
N ALA A 276 -18.95 -33.06 -31.15
CA ALA A 276 -18.65 -31.66 -31.41
C ALA A 276 -18.78 -30.80 -30.14
N SER A 277 -19.78 -31.07 -29.30
CA SER A 277 -19.98 -30.38 -28.02
C SER A 277 -18.85 -30.69 -27.03
N MET A 278 -18.38 -31.94 -26.99
CA MET A 278 -17.24 -32.35 -26.15
C MET A 278 -15.93 -31.70 -26.59
N LEU A 279 -15.67 -31.66 -27.91
CA LEU A 279 -14.49 -30.99 -28.46
C LEU A 279 -14.52 -29.48 -28.23
N LEU A 280 -15.70 -28.85 -28.30
CA LEU A 280 -15.86 -27.43 -27.99
C LEU A 280 -15.48 -27.15 -26.53
N ARG A 281 -15.97 -28.00 -25.62
CA ARG A 281 -15.70 -27.88 -24.18
C ARG A 281 -14.24 -28.14 -23.83
N GLU A 282 -13.59 -29.10 -24.49
CA GLU A 282 -12.14 -29.33 -24.34
C GLU A 282 -11.33 -28.13 -24.82
N ARG A 283 -11.73 -27.51 -25.94
CA ARG A 283 -11.09 -26.32 -26.47
C ARG A 283 -11.26 -25.11 -25.54
N GLU A 284 -12.47 -24.91 -25.01
CA GLU A 284 -12.75 -23.86 -24.02
C GLU A 284 -11.89 -24.05 -22.76
N MET A 285 -11.85 -25.26 -22.22
CA MET A 285 -11.01 -25.59 -21.06
C MET A 285 -9.51 -25.38 -21.34
N LYS A 286 -9.01 -25.70 -22.55
CA LYS A 286 -7.63 -25.40 -22.94
C LYS A 286 -7.37 -23.89 -22.99
N THR A 287 -8.28 -23.10 -23.55
CA THR A 287 -8.13 -21.64 -23.59
C THR A 287 -8.17 -20.99 -22.21
N GLU A 288 -9.02 -21.50 -21.31
CA GLU A 288 -9.04 -21.04 -19.91
C GLU A 288 -7.74 -21.38 -19.20
N LEU A 289 -7.21 -22.60 -19.38
CA LEU A 289 -5.94 -23.02 -18.80
C LEU A 289 -4.78 -22.16 -19.31
N GLU A 290 -4.74 -21.80 -20.59
CA GLU A 290 -3.74 -20.90 -21.15
C GLU A 290 -3.84 -19.48 -20.57
N MET A 291 -5.06 -18.95 -20.40
CA MET A 291 -5.26 -17.66 -19.71
C MET A 291 -4.74 -17.70 -18.26
N TRP A 292 -5.14 -18.72 -17.49
CA TRP A 292 -4.71 -18.87 -16.10
C TRP A 292 -3.20 -19.05 -15.97
N LYS A 293 -2.56 -19.76 -16.91
CA LYS A 293 -1.09 -19.87 -16.97
C LYS A 293 -0.44 -18.51 -17.25
N GLY A 294 -0.95 -17.76 -18.21
CA GLY A 294 -0.46 -16.41 -18.50
C GLY A 294 -0.59 -15.46 -17.31
N GLU A 295 -1.72 -15.51 -16.61
CA GLU A 295 -1.94 -14.69 -15.42
C GLU A 295 -1.04 -15.12 -14.25
N ALA A 296 -0.79 -16.42 -14.08
CA ALA A 296 0.15 -16.93 -13.09
C ALA A 296 1.60 -16.51 -13.38
N GLU A 297 2.02 -16.50 -14.65
CA GLU A 297 3.32 -15.97 -15.06
C GLU A 297 3.44 -14.46 -14.81
N ARG A 298 2.38 -13.71 -15.11
CA ARG A 298 2.31 -12.26 -14.84
C ARG A 298 2.44 -11.96 -13.34
N MET A 299 1.64 -12.63 -12.50
CA MET A 299 1.74 -12.50 -11.05
C MET A 299 3.14 -12.88 -10.52
N ARG A 300 3.75 -13.94 -11.07
CA ARG A 300 5.13 -14.33 -10.72
C ARG A 300 6.13 -13.22 -11.10
N GLY A 301 5.95 -12.58 -12.26
CA GLY A 301 6.73 -11.43 -12.70
C GLY A 301 6.63 -10.27 -11.72
N ASP A 302 5.41 -9.87 -11.35
CA ASP A 302 5.14 -8.78 -10.41
C ASP A 302 5.75 -9.04 -9.04
N VAL A 303 5.64 -10.27 -8.52
CA VAL A 303 6.26 -10.68 -7.25
C VAL A 303 7.79 -10.59 -7.34
N MET A 304 8.39 -11.05 -8.44
CA MET A 304 9.84 -11.00 -8.63
C MET A 304 10.34 -9.55 -8.73
N GLU A 305 9.61 -8.68 -9.42
CA GLU A 305 9.92 -7.26 -9.53
C GLU A 305 9.79 -6.55 -8.17
N GLY A 306 8.72 -6.83 -7.43
CA GLY A 306 8.52 -6.35 -6.06
C GLY A 306 9.66 -6.77 -5.14
N ALA A 307 10.09 -8.03 -5.21
CA ALA A 307 11.23 -8.54 -4.44
C ALA A 307 12.54 -7.83 -4.79
N LYS A 308 12.81 -7.57 -6.08
CA LYS A 308 14.00 -6.81 -6.53
C LYS A 308 13.95 -5.37 -6.00
N ARG A 309 12.80 -4.71 -6.05
CA ARG A 309 12.62 -3.34 -5.53
C ARG A 309 12.86 -3.29 -4.02
N LEU A 310 12.33 -4.26 -3.27
CA LEU A 310 12.58 -4.36 -1.83
C LEU A 310 14.06 -4.57 -1.52
N ASN A 311 14.75 -5.40 -2.30
CA ASN A 311 16.18 -5.64 -2.07
C ASN A 311 17.02 -4.38 -2.32
N ARG A 312 16.73 -3.65 -3.41
CA ARG A 312 17.36 -2.34 -3.68
C ARG A 312 17.10 -1.33 -2.56
N LEU A 313 15.87 -1.29 -2.02
CA LEU A 313 15.54 -0.40 -0.90
C LEU A 313 16.33 -0.77 0.37
N LYS A 314 16.48 -2.07 0.66
CA LYS A 314 17.32 -2.54 1.78
C LYS A 314 18.79 -2.14 1.60
N GLU A 315 19.33 -2.20 0.39
CA GLU A 315 20.70 -1.76 0.10
C GLU A 315 20.87 -0.26 0.33
N VAL A 316 19.96 0.57 -0.22
CA VAL A 316 19.99 2.03 0.00
C VAL A 316 19.87 2.36 1.49
N PHE A 317 18.97 1.69 2.21
CA PHE A 317 18.81 1.89 3.65
C PHE A 317 20.07 1.52 4.42
N LYS A 318 20.74 0.40 4.10
CA LYS A 318 22.02 0.01 4.70
C LYS A 318 23.09 1.10 4.51
N VAL A 319 23.20 1.64 3.29
CA VAL A 319 24.15 2.71 2.98
C VAL A 319 23.82 3.96 3.80
N LYS A 320 22.55 4.39 3.83
CA LYS A 320 22.13 5.59 4.58
C LYS A 320 22.27 5.46 6.09
N VAL A 321 21.97 4.30 6.67
CA VAL A 321 22.22 4.05 8.10
C VAL A 321 23.72 4.06 8.40
N SER A 322 24.56 3.51 7.51
CA SER A 322 26.01 3.57 7.67
C SER A 322 26.55 5.00 7.60
N GLU A 323 26.10 5.80 6.63
CA GLU A 323 26.45 7.22 6.51
C GLU A 323 26.06 8.00 7.77
N PHE A 324 24.84 7.78 8.28
CA PHE A 324 24.37 8.42 9.51
C PHE A 324 25.20 8.00 10.73
N ARG A 325 25.49 6.70 10.88
CA ARG A 325 26.32 6.19 11.98
C ARG A 325 27.74 6.76 11.94
N GLU A 326 28.34 6.88 10.75
CA GLU A 326 29.65 7.48 10.57
C GLU A 326 29.63 8.97 10.93
N ALA A 327 28.59 9.71 10.53
CA ALA A 327 28.41 11.10 10.93
C ALA A 327 28.30 11.22 12.46
N CYS A 328 27.47 10.40 13.11
CA CYS A 328 27.38 10.37 14.57
C CYS A 328 28.72 10.06 15.23
N TYR A 329 29.46 9.07 14.72
CA TYR A 329 30.77 8.70 15.25
C TYR A 329 31.76 9.87 15.21
N ARG A 330 31.81 10.60 14.09
CA ARG A 330 32.68 11.78 13.95
C ARG A 330 32.24 12.98 14.78
N MET A 331 30.94 13.18 14.95
CA MET A 331 30.41 14.34 15.69
C MET A 331 30.48 14.15 17.20
N THR A 332 30.17 12.95 17.70
CA THR A 332 30.06 12.70 19.15
C THR A 332 31.26 11.96 19.73
N GLY A 333 32.10 11.35 18.87
CA GLY A 333 33.18 10.48 19.29
C GLY A 333 32.72 9.09 19.71
N TYR A 334 31.47 8.68 19.43
CA TYR A 334 30.95 7.37 19.83
C TYR A 334 30.51 6.52 18.66
N LYS A 335 31.07 5.32 18.54
CA LYS A 335 30.60 4.32 17.59
C LYS A 335 29.41 3.59 18.21
N ILE A 336 28.24 3.79 17.61
CA ILE A 336 26.96 3.26 18.12
C ILE A 336 26.58 1.98 17.36
N GLU A 337 26.53 0.86 18.07
CA GLU A 337 26.16 -0.45 17.56
C GLU A 337 24.88 -0.93 18.26
N LEU A 338 23.97 -1.56 17.51
CA LEU A 338 22.77 -2.18 18.09
C LEU A 338 23.16 -3.59 18.51
N VAL A 339 22.92 -3.94 19.77
CA VAL A 339 23.25 -5.27 20.31
C VAL A 339 22.02 -6.16 20.27
N ASP A 340 20.94 -5.73 20.92
CA ASP A 340 19.72 -6.54 21.08
C ASP A 340 18.52 -5.62 21.31
N GLY A 341 17.59 -5.56 20.34
CA GLY A 341 16.32 -4.84 20.43
C GLY A 341 16.42 -3.36 20.82
N ASP A 342 16.47 -3.11 22.12
CA ASP A 342 16.54 -1.80 22.77
C ASP A 342 17.90 -1.46 23.39
N LYS A 343 18.89 -2.35 23.28
CA LYS A 343 20.25 -2.19 23.81
C LYS A 343 21.24 -1.76 22.75
N TYR A 344 21.96 -0.69 23.05
CA TYR A 344 22.97 -0.07 22.22
C TYR A 344 24.32 -0.15 22.90
N ARG A 345 25.34 -0.50 22.14
CA ARG A 345 26.74 -0.46 22.55
C ARG A 345 27.36 0.81 21.98
N LEU A 346 27.97 1.59 22.85
CA LEU A 346 28.71 2.78 22.52
C LEU A 346 30.18 2.52 22.81
N ARG A 347 31.01 2.57 21.76
CA ARG A 347 32.46 2.54 21.91
C ARG A 347 33.03 3.96 21.75
N PRO A 348 33.75 4.50 22.74
CA PRO A 348 34.42 5.79 22.59
C PRO A 348 35.49 5.74 21.50
N MET A 349 35.70 6.85 20.81
CA MET A 349 36.74 7.02 19.78
C MET A 349 38.15 6.92 20.37
N TYR A 350 38.32 7.40 21.60
CA TYR A 350 39.60 7.42 22.33
C TYR A 350 39.71 6.27 23.35
N ALA A 351 39.01 5.15 23.09
CA ALA A 351 39.08 3.97 23.94
C ALA A 351 40.50 3.39 23.97
N GLY A 352 41.02 3.08 25.17
CA GLY A 352 42.34 2.47 25.33
C GLY A 352 42.34 0.95 25.05
N SER A 353 41.18 0.32 25.13
CA SER A 353 40.96 -1.10 24.84
C SER A 353 39.66 -1.31 24.06
N GLU A 354 39.60 -2.35 23.22
CA GLU A 354 38.36 -2.75 22.54
C GLU A 354 37.22 -3.16 23.50
N LYS A 355 37.58 -3.46 24.76
CA LYS A 355 36.64 -3.79 25.84
C LYS A 355 36.06 -2.55 26.53
N ASP A 356 36.55 -1.35 26.22
CA ASP A 356 36.04 -0.11 26.80
C ASP A 356 34.73 0.25 26.09
N GLU A 357 33.63 -0.29 26.61
CA GLU A 357 32.29 -0.08 26.07
C GLU A 357 31.30 0.42 27.12
N VAL A 358 30.40 1.29 26.67
CA VAL A 358 29.24 1.75 27.44
C VAL A 358 28.01 1.11 26.82
N LEU A 359 27.24 0.37 27.62
CA LEU A 359 25.97 -0.19 27.18
C LEU A 359 24.83 0.72 27.63
N ILE A 360 23.94 1.06 26.71
CA ILE A 360 22.78 1.91 26.93
C ILE A 360 21.52 1.14 26.53
N GLN A 361 20.51 1.12 27.38
CA GLN A 361 19.21 0.58 27.06
C GLN A 361 18.21 1.73 26.86
N PHE A 362 17.45 1.67 25.77
CA PHE A 362 16.41 2.66 25.46
C PHE A 362 15.03 2.02 25.61
N HIS A 363 14.48 2.09 26.82
CA HIS A 363 13.21 1.45 27.14
C HIS A 363 12.14 2.49 27.46
N HIS A 364 10.96 2.38 26.84
CA HIS A 364 9.82 3.29 27.03
C HIS A 364 10.13 4.79 26.92
N GLY A 365 11.09 5.19 26.07
CA GLY A 365 11.48 6.58 25.88
C GLY A 365 12.52 7.10 26.87
N GLN A 366 13.02 6.26 27.78
CA GLN A 366 14.08 6.60 28.74
C GLN A 366 15.38 5.88 28.38
N LEU A 367 16.50 6.61 28.46
CA LEU A 367 17.85 6.06 28.33
C LEU A 367 18.39 5.67 29.71
N SER A 368 18.79 4.42 29.87
CA SER A 368 19.50 3.94 31.05
C SER A 368 20.88 3.40 30.66
N VAL A 369 21.91 3.79 31.42
CA VAL A 369 23.26 3.24 31.25
C VAL A 369 23.35 1.95 32.06
N LEU A 370 23.79 0.87 31.42
CA LEU A 370 24.03 -0.41 32.08
C LEU A 370 25.45 -0.44 32.64
N ALA A 371 25.62 -1.12 33.77
CA ALA A 371 26.92 -1.31 34.37
C ALA A 371 27.80 -2.22 33.47
N THR A 372 28.92 -1.69 33.00
CA THR A 372 29.98 -2.44 32.33
C THR A 372 31.27 -2.33 33.15
N GLU A 373 32.23 -3.22 32.93
CA GLU A 373 33.56 -3.14 33.57
C GLU A 373 34.25 -1.79 33.28
N PHE A 374 33.98 -1.19 32.12
CA PHE A 374 34.46 0.15 31.80
C PHE A 374 33.77 1.22 32.64
N VAL A 375 32.43 1.23 32.68
CA VAL A 375 31.66 2.21 33.47
C VAL A 375 32.01 2.13 34.97
N GLN A 376 32.24 0.93 35.50
CA GLN A 376 32.62 0.73 36.90
C GLN A 376 34.03 1.26 37.25
N ARG A 377 34.93 1.37 36.27
CA ARG A 377 36.28 1.93 36.45
C ARG A 377 36.32 3.46 36.38
N LEU A 378 35.26 4.09 35.88
CA LEU A 378 35.19 5.55 35.79
C LEU A 378 35.12 6.18 37.19
N ASP A 379 35.57 7.43 37.29
CA ASP A 379 35.51 8.18 38.55
C ASP A 379 34.05 8.33 39.04
N LYS A 380 33.88 8.35 40.36
CA LYS A 380 32.57 8.51 41.02
C LYS A 380 31.92 9.83 40.66
N SER A 381 32.72 10.87 40.37
CA SER A 381 32.26 12.18 39.88
C SER A 381 31.47 12.05 38.56
N VAL A 382 31.94 11.21 37.64
CA VAL A 382 31.30 10.95 36.35
C VAL A 382 30.01 10.15 36.53
N SER A 383 30.02 9.17 37.44
CA SER A 383 28.81 8.43 37.81
C SER A 383 27.74 9.33 38.44
N GLY A 384 28.17 10.38 39.16
CA GLY A 384 27.31 11.42 39.73
C GLY A 384 26.42 12.12 38.71
N LEU A 385 26.91 12.31 37.47
CA LEU A 385 26.14 12.93 36.37
C LEU A 385 24.89 12.14 35.98
N LEU A 386 24.92 10.82 36.16
CA LEU A 386 23.78 9.94 35.92
C LEU A 386 22.81 9.91 37.10
N THR A 387 23.31 9.95 38.34
CA THR A 387 22.49 9.85 39.55
C THR A 387 21.87 11.18 39.97
N GLU A 388 22.58 12.29 39.83
CA GLU A 388 22.16 13.61 40.30
C GLU A 388 21.45 14.41 39.20
N PHE A 389 21.96 14.36 37.96
CA PHE A 389 21.45 15.16 36.84
C PHE A 389 20.67 14.35 35.80
N HIS A 390 20.66 13.02 35.92
CA HIS A 390 19.98 12.09 35.00
C HIS A 390 20.30 12.35 33.52
N SER A 391 21.51 12.83 33.23
CA SER A 391 21.89 13.28 31.89
C SER A 391 22.94 12.35 31.28
N VAL A 392 22.46 11.42 30.45
CA VAL A 392 23.32 10.55 29.62
C VAL A 392 24.22 11.37 28.68
N PRO A 393 23.74 12.45 28.03
CA PRO A 393 24.62 13.28 27.19
C PRO A 393 25.77 13.93 27.97
N ALA A 394 25.51 14.44 29.19
CA ALA A 394 26.57 15.02 30.03
C ALA A 394 27.60 13.97 30.46
N PHE A 395 27.12 12.78 30.85
CA PHE A 395 27.95 11.64 31.19
C PHE A 395 28.87 11.22 30.02
N LEU A 396 28.32 11.08 28.82
CA LEU A 396 29.11 10.73 27.62
C LEU A 396 30.10 11.84 27.26
N ALA A 397 29.70 13.11 27.34
CA ALA A 397 30.62 14.23 27.08
C ALA A 397 31.81 14.22 28.05
N GLN A 398 31.57 13.97 29.34
CA GLN A 398 32.64 13.90 30.34
C GLN A 398 33.60 12.75 30.05
N ILE A 399 33.10 11.56 29.71
CA ILE A 399 33.94 10.41 29.31
C ILE A 399 34.80 10.77 28.09
N THR A 400 34.21 11.40 27.07
CA THR A 400 34.97 11.80 25.87
C THR A 400 36.09 12.76 26.22
N LEU A 401 35.84 13.76 27.08
CA LEU A 401 36.86 14.71 27.53
C LEU A 401 37.98 14.02 28.33
N ASP A 402 37.62 13.14 29.26
CA ASP A 402 38.58 12.41 30.10
C ASP A 402 39.48 11.49 29.25
N LEU A 403 38.89 10.70 28.35
CA LEU A 403 39.64 9.82 27.45
C LEU A 403 40.49 10.60 26.44
N PHE A 404 39.99 11.72 25.93
CA PHE A 404 40.75 12.60 25.05
C PHE A 404 41.97 13.18 25.77
N ASN A 405 41.80 13.66 27.01
CA ASN A 405 42.88 14.19 27.82
C ASN A 405 43.92 13.12 28.14
N GLN A 406 43.49 11.92 28.53
CA GLN A 406 44.40 10.80 28.79
C GLN A 406 45.22 10.44 27.55
N THR A 407 44.55 10.28 26.40
CA THR A 407 45.20 9.91 25.15
C THR A 407 46.16 11.00 24.68
N THR A 408 45.72 12.26 24.66
CA THR A 408 46.49 13.38 24.08
C THR A 408 47.63 13.84 25.00
N MET A 409 47.38 13.99 26.31
CA MET A 409 48.39 14.46 27.27
C MET A 409 49.49 13.41 27.51
N GLN A 410 49.16 12.12 27.51
CA GLN A 410 50.20 11.07 27.62
C GLN A 410 51.12 11.05 26.40
N THR A 411 50.58 11.21 25.18
CA THR A 411 51.43 11.29 23.97
C THR A 411 52.33 12.52 23.92
N VAL A 412 51.87 13.69 24.39
CA VAL A 412 52.71 14.91 24.40
C VAL A 412 53.85 14.80 25.41
N THR A 413 53.65 14.06 26.51
CA THR A 413 54.67 13.87 27.55
C THR A 413 55.69 12.79 27.17
N ALA A 414 55.32 11.80 26.35
CA ALA A 414 56.23 10.77 25.83
C ALA A 414 57.04 11.21 24.59
N ALA A 415 56.62 12.28 23.90
CA ALA A 415 57.30 12.85 22.74
C ALA A 415 58.27 14.01 23.10
N ARG A 416 58.32 14.41 24.38
CA ARG A 416 59.38 15.24 24.97
C ARG A 416 60.37 14.36 25.70
#